data_AF-A0A803LZ26-F1
#
_entry.id   AF-A0A803LZ26-F1
#
_cell.length_a   1.000
_cell.length_b   1.000
_cell.length_c   1.000
_cell.angle_alpha   90.00
_cell.angle_beta   90.00
_cell.angle_gamma   90.00
#
_symmetry.space_group_name_H-M   'P 1'
#
loop_
_entity.id
_entity.type
_entity.pdbx_description
1 polymer ?
#
loop_
_entity_poly.entity_id
_entity_poly.type
_entity_poly.pdbx_seq_one_letter_code
_entity_poly.pdbx_strand_id
1 'polypeptide(L)'
;MSNVDGKMKQQKKKSGGLKFMGMCFSSSESEQQSLQEEQHLHKQQQYQQYQQYHQHLQHQHYNLHRPHQQAPRNNQRGGGHRVGRMSPVLNQTTTTSTSKEGCKGERQGSKSPNFLFTPKDVKELRQHPEYSKVDIFSFEEMKLATKHFRPDLILGEGGFGVVYRGVIDETVRPGYKTTEVAIKQLNPNGFQGDKEWLTEVSYLGQLSHPNLVKLIGYCCEDEHRLLVYEYMASACLEKHLFRRMSSTLTWLRRIKIALDAAKGLAFLHGLERQIIYRDFKTSNILLDANFNAKLSDFGLAKEGPMGDQTHVSTRVMGTYGYAAPEYVMTGHLTARSDVYGFGVVLLEMLIGRRALDKSRPSREHNLVEWCRPLLNNNKKLLRILDARIDGQYSVKAMMKVASLGYQCLSQNPKGRPPMSQAVEVLESVYEEEQTRETALSSQNGGVTLYEAPKEKLNVDPRVEKKTLAKNEEERVGVQHERRRRREGRAMSEPQNDFFGRSLSRRSHSPELRTHNRSFRDQISK
;
A
#
# COMPACT_ATOMS: atom_id res chain seq x y z
N MET A 1 3.05 61.49 -65.92
CA MET A 1 2.40 62.81 -66.12
C MET A 1 1.23 62.89 -65.15
N SER A 2 1.01 64.03 -64.46
CA SER A 2 -0.26 64.54 -63.86
C SER A 2 -1.22 63.60 -63.07
N ASN A 3 -1.90 63.98 -61.99
CA ASN A 3 -1.93 65.18 -61.12
C ASN A 3 -2.65 64.76 -59.80
N VAL A 4 -2.18 65.13 -58.59
CA VAL A 4 -2.53 66.33 -57.77
C VAL A 4 -3.95 66.33 -57.13
N ASP A 5 -3.97 66.22 -55.79
CA ASP A 5 -4.90 66.71 -54.73
C ASP A 5 -6.43 66.48 -54.72
N GLY A 6 -6.99 66.30 -53.50
CA GLY A 6 -8.43 65.94 -53.31
C GLY A 6 -9.19 66.34 -52.01
N LYS A 7 -8.58 67.02 -51.03
CA LYS A 7 -9.21 67.67 -49.83
C LYS A 7 -9.84 66.82 -48.69
N MET A 8 -9.65 67.34 -47.47
CA MET A 8 -10.25 66.92 -46.20
C MET A 8 -11.70 67.42 -46.03
N LYS A 9 -12.45 66.81 -45.10
CA LYS A 9 -13.33 67.55 -44.15
C LYS A 9 -13.51 66.77 -42.83
N GLN A 10 -13.85 67.48 -41.75
CA GLN A 10 -13.82 67.00 -40.36
C GLN A 10 -15.22 66.93 -39.70
N GLN A 11 -15.24 66.40 -38.47
CA GLN A 11 -16.32 66.44 -37.46
C GLN A 11 -17.41 65.35 -37.63
N LYS A 12 -18.03 64.82 -36.57
CA LYS A 12 -18.10 65.27 -35.16
C LYS A 12 -18.19 64.09 -34.17
N LYS A 13 -17.79 64.29 -32.91
CA LYS A 13 -17.93 63.29 -31.82
C LYS A 13 -19.41 62.95 -31.54
N LYS A 14 -19.70 61.68 -31.22
CA LYS A 14 -20.74 61.30 -30.23
C LYS A 14 -20.31 60.05 -29.46
N SER A 15 -20.75 59.94 -28.22
CA SER A 15 -20.45 58.86 -27.28
C SER A 15 -21.44 57.69 -27.41
N GLY A 16 -20.95 56.47 -27.28
CA GLY A 16 -21.78 55.27 -27.13
C GLY A 16 -20.94 54.10 -26.62
N GLY A 17 -21.15 53.68 -25.37
CA GLY A 17 -20.52 52.48 -24.83
C GLY A 17 -21.25 51.23 -25.30
N LEU A 18 -20.51 50.21 -25.73
CA LEU A 18 -21.06 48.91 -26.13
C LEU A 18 -20.57 47.83 -25.16
N LYS A 19 -21.53 47.12 -24.56
CA LYS A 19 -21.27 45.98 -23.69
C LYS A 19 -20.76 44.82 -24.55
N PHE A 20 -19.61 44.24 -24.21
CA PHE A 20 -19.33 42.86 -24.57
C PHE A 20 -19.84 41.95 -23.46
N MET A 21 -20.84 41.14 -23.78
CA MET A 21 -21.51 40.25 -22.83
C MET A 21 -21.86 38.95 -23.55
N GLY A 22 -21.35 37.82 -23.05
CA GLY A 22 -21.78 36.47 -23.43
C GLY A 22 -21.41 36.02 -24.84
N MET A 23 -20.28 35.33 -24.99
CA MET A 23 -20.19 34.18 -25.89
C MET A 23 -19.99 32.94 -25.01
N CYS A 24 -21.03 32.12 -24.89
CA CYS A 24 -20.95 30.84 -24.21
C CYS A 24 -20.24 29.83 -25.13
N PHE A 25 -19.26 29.11 -24.61
CA PHE A 25 -18.76 27.91 -25.28
C PHE A 25 -19.78 26.77 -25.14
N SER A 26 -20.70 26.69 -26.11
CA SER A 26 -21.45 25.47 -26.36
C SER A 26 -20.58 24.52 -27.19
N SER A 27 -19.79 23.68 -26.53
CA SER A 27 -19.27 22.46 -27.17
C SER A 27 -20.45 21.69 -27.74
N SER A 28 -20.40 21.36 -29.03
CA SER A 28 -21.52 20.73 -29.71
C SER A 28 -21.72 19.30 -29.19
N GLU A 29 -22.97 18.83 -29.19
CA GLU A 29 -23.32 17.49 -28.68
C GLU A 29 -22.54 16.38 -29.41
N SER A 30 -22.15 16.62 -30.67
CA SER A 30 -21.25 15.78 -31.47
C SER A 30 -19.85 15.62 -30.89
N GLU A 31 -19.26 16.64 -30.26
CA GLU A 31 -17.95 16.53 -29.59
C GLU A 31 -18.06 15.70 -28.30
N GLN A 32 -19.18 15.83 -27.58
CA GLN A 32 -19.43 15.03 -26.39
C GLN A 32 -19.76 13.57 -26.74
N GLN A 33 -20.47 13.33 -27.85
CA GLN A 33 -20.70 11.99 -28.38
C GLN A 33 -19.41 11.34 -28.86
N SER A 34 -18.56 12.01 -29.65
CA SER A 34 -17.30 11.42 -30.13
C SER A 34 -16.36 11.06 -28.97
N LEU A 35 -16.26 11.90 -27.94
CA LEU A 35 -15.51 11.60 -26.72
C LEU A 35 -16.11 10.44 -25.89
N GLN A 36 -17.44 10.22 -25.95
CA GLN A 36 -18.09 9.06 -25.33
C GLN A 36 -17.88 7.78 -26.14
N GLU A 37 -17.94 7.85 -27.47
CA GLU A 37 -17.66 6.72 -28.38
C GLU A 37 -16.19 6.29 -28.30
N GLU A 38 -15.24 7.22 -28.28
CA GLU A 38 -13.81 6.92 -28.10
C GLU A 38 -13.55 6.25 -26.74
N GLN A 39 -14.17 6.76 -25.66
CA GLN A 39 -14.10 6.12 -24.33
C GLN A 39 -14.76 4.74 -24.30
N HIS A 40 -15.85 4.53 -25.04
CA HIS A 40 -16.50 3.23 -25.18
C HIS A 40 -15.61 2.24 -25.95
N LEU A 41 -15.04 2.67 -27.08
CA LEU A 41 -14.12 1.89 -27.89
C LEU A 41 -12.85 1.51 -27.11
N HIS A 42 -12.28 2.44 -26.34
CA HIS A 42 -11.12 2.16 -25.50
C HIS A 42 -11.43 1.18 -24.36
N LYS A 43 -12.60 1.28 -23.71
CA LYS A 43 -13.09 0.26 -22.77
C LYS A 43 -13.26 -1.10 -23.45
N GLN A 44 -13.82 -1.13 -24.66
CA GLN A 44 -14.06 -2.35 -25.42
C GLN A 44 -12.74 -3.03 -25.82
N GLN A 45 -11.72 -2.27 -26.23
CA GLN A 45 -10.37 -2.76 -26.49
C GLN A 45 -9.71 -3.32 -25.21
N GLN A 46 -9.76 -2.61 -24.08
CA GLN A 46 -9.25 -3.12 -22.80
C GLN A 46 -9.96 -4.41 -22.37
N TYR A 47 -11.28 -4.50 -22.55
CA TYR A 47 -12.05 -5.70 -22.24
C TYR A 47 -11.69 -6.87 -23.18
N GLN A 48 -11.51 -6.61 -24.48
CA GLN A 48 -11.02 -7.63 -25.43
C GLN A 48 -9.61 -8.12 -25.07
N GLN A 49 -8.71 -7.22 -24.66
CA GLN A 49 -7.36 -7.58 -24.23
C GLN A 49 -7.37 -8.41 -22.94
N TYR A 50 -8.25 -8.08 -21.98
CA TYR A 50 -8.50 -8.89 -20.79
C TYR A 50 -9.07 -10.28 -21.13
N GLN A 51 -10.03 -10.38 -22.05
CA GLN A 51 -10.59 -11.65 -22.52
C GLN A 51 -9.54 -12.50 -23.25
N GLN A 52 -8.71 -11.92 -24.11
CA GLN A 52 -7.59 -12.62 -24.77
C GLN A 52 -6.57 -13.14 -23.75
N TYR A 53 -6.23 -12.34 -22.73
CA TYR A 53 -5.35 -12.77 -21.64
C TYR A 53 -5.97 -13.93 -20.83
N HIS A 54 -7.25 -13.87 -20.50
CA HIS A 54 -7.95 -14.96 -19.81
C HIS A 54 -8.09 -16.23 -20.66
N GLN A 55 -8.36 -16.09 -21.96
CA GLN A 55 -8.35 -17.22 -22.89
C GLN A 55 -6.96 -17.84 -23.01
N HIS A 56 -5.90 -17.04 -23.02
CA HIS A 56 -4.52 -17.53 -23.04
C HIS A 56 -4.18 -18.30 -21.75
N LEU A 57 -4.55 -17.77 -20.57
CA LEU A 57 -4.42 -18.48 -19.29
C LEU A 57 -5.21 -19.80 -19.28
N GLN A 58 -6.45 -19.82 -19.79
CA GLN A 58 -7.25 -21.04 -19.93
C GLN A 58 -6.61 -22.03 -20.90
N HIS A 59 -6.03 -21.58 -22.02
CA HIS A 59 -5.31 -22.44 -22.96
C HIS A 59 -4.04 -23.05 -22.35
N GLN A 60 -3.27 -22.27 -21.58
CA GLN A 60 -2.14 -22.80 -20.82
C GLN A 60 -2.61 -23.84 -19.80
N HIS A 61 -3.68 -23.55 -19.06
CA HIS A 61 -4.24 -24.46 -18.04
C HIS A 61 -4.83 -25.75 -18.66
N TYR A 62 -5.37 -25.69 -19.88
CA TYR A 62 -5.85 -26.85 -20.64
C TYR A 62 -4.68 -27.71 -21.14
N ASN A 63 -3.66 -27.08 -21.74
CA ASN A 63 -2.47 -27.78 -22.24
C ASN A 63 -1.65 -28.43 -21.12
N LEU A 64 -1.62 -27.84 -19.92
CA LEU A 64 -1.00 -28.42 -18.71
C LEU A 64 -1.80 -29.59 -18.09
N HIS A 65 -3.02 -29.87 -18.56
CA HIS A 65 -3.90 -30.90 -18.00
C HIS A 65 -4.38 -31.93 -19.04
N ARG A 66 -3.76 -31.98 -20.23
CA ARG A 66 -4.06 -32.97 -21.27
C ARG A 66 -3.73 -34.39 -20.76
N PRO A 67 -4.72 -35.29 -20.58
CA PRO A 67 -4.43 -36.68 -20.22
C PRO A 67 -3.79 -37.40 -21.40
N HIS A 68 -2.80 -38.26 -21.16
CA HIS A 68 -2.35 -39.21 -22.17
C HIS A 68 -3.49 -40.19 -22.48
N GLN A 69 -4.05 -40.09 -23.69
CA GLN A 69 -5.10 -41.00 -24.14
C GLN A 69 -4.52 -42.39 -24.38
N GLN A 70 -4.90 -43.36 -23.53
CA GLN A 70 -4.87 -44.77 -23.91
C GLN A 70 -6.16 -45.13 -24.67
N ALA A 71 -6.07 -46.12 -25.56
CA ALA A 71 -7.11 -46.46 -26.52
C ALA A 71 -8.41 -47.01 -25.86
N PRO A 72 -9.59 -46.81 -26.47
CA PRO A 72 -10.87 -47.15 -25.86
C PRO A 72 -11.16 -48.65 -25.85
N ARG A 73 -11.96 -49.10 -24.88
CA ARG A 73 -12.74 -50.34 -24.95
C ARG A 73 -14.22 -50.02 -24.80
N ASN A 74 -15.06 -50.68 -25.61
CA ASN A 74 -16.51 -50.56 -25.58
C ASN A 74 -17.10 -51.06 -24.25
N ASN A 75 -18.16 -50.41 -23.76
CA ASN A 75 -19.43 -51.12 -23.68
C ASN A 75 -20.67 -50.18 -23.65
N GLN A 76 -21.85 -50.77 -23.84
CA GLN A 76 -23.13 -50.10 -24.10
C GLN A 76 -24.05 -50.01 -22.86
N ARG A 77 -25.23 -49.39 -23.06
CA ARG A 77 -26.44 -49.32 -22.20
C ARG A 77 -26.42 -48.20 -21.13
N GLY A 78 -27.53 -47.51 -20.86
CA GLY A 78 -28.83 -47.49 -21.58
C GLY A 78 -29.96 -46.81 -20.78
N GLY A 79 -30.78 -45.97 -21.43
CA GLY A 79 -31.90 -45.21 -20.83
C GLY A 79 -31.47 -44.02 -19.94
N GLY A 80 -32.22 -42.92 -19.76
CA GLY A 80 -33.40 -42.44 -20.49
C GLY A 80 -34.66 -42.27 -19.64
N HIS A 81 -35.08 -41.03 -19.34
CA HIS A 81 -36.49 -40.56 -19.34
C HIS A 81 -36.64 -39.03 -19.07
N ARG A 82 -37.70 -38.46 -19.67
CA ARG A 82 -38.48 -37.21 -19.44
C ARG A 82 -37.98 -36.25 -18.32
N VAL A 83 -37.71 -34.96 -18.59
CA VAL A 83 -38.64 -33.87 -19.01
C VAL A 83 -39.67 -33.50 -17.93
N GLY A 84 -39.52 -32.30 -17.36
CA GLY A 84 -40.50 -31.58 -16.55
C GLY A 84 -40.14 -30.10 -16.48
N ARG A 85 -41.00 -29.20 -16.96
CA ARG A 85 -40.74 -27.76 -17.11
C ARG A 85 -41.97 -26.97 -16.66
N MET A 86 -41.85 -26.13 -15.63
CA MET A 86 -42.84 -25.09 -15.37
C MET A 86 -42.29 -23.93 -14.52
N SER A 87 -42.93 -22.78 -14.64
CA SER A 87 -42.66 -21.51 -13.94
C SER A 87 -43.91 -20.63 -14.08
N PRO A 88 -43.94 -19.43 -13.47
CA PRO A 88 -44.11 -19.18 -12.04
C PRO A 88 -45.54 -18.69 -11.73
N VAL A 89 -45.89 -18.54 -10.45
CA VAL A 89 -47.18 -17.96 -10.02
C VAL A 89 -46.96 -16.57 -9.42
N LEU A 90 -47.81 -15.64 -9.83
CA LEU A 90 -47.88 -14.24 -9.39
C LEU A 90 -48.56 -14.14 -8.00
N ASN A 91 -48.26 -13.12 -7.22
CA ASN A 91 -49.23 -12.58 -6.28
C ASN A 91 -49.04 -11.07 -6.09
N GLN A 92 -50.14 -10.35 -5.95
CA GLN A 92 -50.21 -8.91 -5.69
C GLN A 92 -51.02 -8.67 -4.41
N THR A 93 -50.67 -7.65 -3.64
CA THR A 93 -51.55 -7.11 -2.58
C THR A 93 -51.40 -5.60 -2.54
N THR A 94 -52.51 -4.88 -2.36
CA THR A 94 -52.61 -3.44 -2.62
C THR A 94 -53.39 -2.73 -1.52
N THR A 95 -53.13 -1.44 -1.32
CA THR A 95 -53.84 -0.51 -0.40
C THR A 95 -53.66 -0.79 1.10
N THR A 96 -53.82 0.16 2.03
CA THR A 96 -54.43 1.50 1.92
C THR A 96 -53.68 2.56 2.74
N SER A 97 -53.80 3.83 2.34
CA SER A 97 -53.30 5.01 3.06
C SER A 97 -54.31 5.60 4.05
N THR A 98 -53.83 6.15 5.17
CA THR A 98 -54.56 7.15 5.98
C THR A 98 -53.62 8.23 6.50
N SER A 99 -54.12 9.46 6.57
CA SER A 99 -53.39 10.66 7.00
C SER A 99 -53.95 11.22 8.32
N LYS A 100 -53.08 11.84 9.12
CA LYS A 100 -53.44 12.84 10.14
C LYS A 100 -52.35 13.90 10.25
N GLU A 101 -52.76 15.12 10.51
CA GLU A 101 -51.89 16.30 10.57
C GLU A 101 -51.50 16.67 12.00
N GLY A 102 -50.41 17.44 12.12
CA GLY A 102 -50.38 18.58 13.02
C GLY A 102 -50.04 18.35 14.50
N CYS A 103 -48.78 18.64 14.86
CA CYS A 103 -48.55 19.67 15.87
C CYS A 103 -47.20 20.36 15.66
N LYS A 104 -47.12 21.67 15.95
CA LYS A 104 -45.88 22.46 15.83
C LYS A 104 -45.07 22.37 17.12
N GLY A 105 -43.75 22.26 17.01
CA GLY A 105 -42.82 22.37 18.11
C GLY A 105 -41.50 22.98 17.64
N GLU A 106 -41.38 24.30 17.75
CA GLU A 106 -40.15 25.00 17.38
C GLU A 106 -39.04 24.69 18.38
N ARG A 107 -37.93 24.14 17.90
CA ARG A 107 -36.66 24.15 18.62
C ARG A 107 -35.58 24.67 17.68
N GLN A 108 -35.00 25.81 18.04
CA GLN A 108 -33.85 26.38 17.36
C GLN A 108 -32.66 25.43 17.53
N GLY A 109 -32.22 24.81 16.43
CA GLY A 109 -31.04 23.95 16.39
C GLY A 109 -30.05 24.53 15.38
N SER A 110 -28.83 24.81 15.83
CA SER A 110 -27.76 25.36 14.99
C SER A 110 -27.36 24.37 13.89
N LYS A 111 -27.71 24.68 12.64
CA LYS A 111 -27.29 23.91 11.47
C LYS A 111 -25.81 24.16 11.17
N SER A 112 -24.93 23.40 11.83
CA SER A 112 -23.52 23.28 11.42
C SER A 112 -23.44 22.57 10.06
N PRO A 113 -22.83 23.17 9.02
CA PRO A 113 -22.71 22.53 7.72
C PRO A 113 -21.51 21.58 7.70
N ASN A 114 -21.70 20.31 8.09
CA ASN A 114 -20.70 19.24 7.95
C ASN A 114 -20.53 18.76 6.48
N PHE A 115 -20.71 19.65 5.51
CA PHE A 115 -20.45 19.36 4.11
C PHE A 115 -18.97 19.62 3.82
N LEU A 116 -18.24 18.56 3.44
CA LEU A 116 -16.95 18.73 2.79
C LEU A 116 -17.15 19.57 1.52
N PHE A 117 -16.41 20.67 1.43
CA PHE A 117 -16.40 21.54 0.27
C PHE A 117 -15.46 20.95 -0.79
N THR A 118 -16.02 20.58 -1.93
CA THR A 118 -15.29 19.99 -3.07
C THR A 118 -15.19 21.06 -4.18
N PRO A 119 -14.20 21.97 -4.14
CA PRO A 119 -14.04 23.02 -5.14
C PRO A 119 -13.80 22.42 -6.53
N LYS A 120 -14.36 23.07 -7.56
CA LYS A 120 -14.28 22.64 -8.96
C LYS A 120 -12.98 23.10 -9.62
N ASP A 121 -12.42 24.22 -9.18
CA ASP A 121 -11.13 24.73 -9.63
C ASP A 121 -10.36 25.50 -8.53
N VAL A 122 -9.14 25.93 -8.88
CA VAL A 122 -8.23 26.71 -8.05
C VAL A 122 -8.80 28.09 -7.65
N LYS A 123 -9.65 28.69 -8.48
CA LYS A 123 -10.23 30.02 -8.24
C LYS A 123 -11.32 29.96 -7.18
N GLU A 124 -12.18 28.94 -7.26
CA GLU A 124 -13.22 28.66 -6.27
C GLU A 124 -12.61 28.38 -4.89
N LEU A 125 -11.51 27.60 -4.84
CA LEU A 125 -10.72 27.37 -3.62
C LEU A 125 -10.15 28.69 -3.03
N ARG A 126 -9.55 29.56 -3.86
CA ARG A 126 -8.99 30.85 -3.42
C ARG A 126 -10.05 31.86 -2.95
N GLN A 127 -11.31 31.72 -3.38
CA GLN A 127 -12.43 32.57 -2.96
C GLN A 127 -13.05 32.12 -1.63
N HIS A 128 -12.71 30.91 -1.16
CA HIS A 128 -13.31 30.27 0.01
C HIS A 128 -12.26 29.76 1.04
N PRO A 129 -11.31 30.61 1.49
CA PRO A 129 -10.27 30.22 2.44
C PRO A 129 -10.84 29.75 3.80
N GLU A 130 -12.03 30.19 4.19
CA GLU A 130 -12.72 29.76 5.41
C GLU A 130 -13.04 28.25 5.46
N TYR A 131 -13.00 27.56 4.30
CA TYR A 131 -13.17 26.11 4.17
C TYR A 131 -11.86 25.31 4.18
N SER A 132 -10.68 25.94 4.27
CA SER A 132 -9.38 25.25 4.25
C SER A 132 -8.44 25.75 5.33
N LYS A 133 -8.17 24.93 6.36
CA LYS A 133 -7.37 25.33 7.54
C LYS A 133 -5.87 25.12 7.32
N VAL A 134 -5.38 25.50 6.15
CA VAL A 134 -4.00 25.25 5.70
C VAL A 134 -3.37 26.52 5.15
N ASP A 135 -2.06 26.67 5.36
CA ASP A 135 -1.31 27.86 4.98
C ASP A 135 -1.15 27.96 3.46
N ILE A 136 -1.31 29.17 2.91
CA ILE A 136 -0.90 29.47 1.53
C ILE A 136 0.57 29.90 1.57
N PHE A 137 1.38 29.29 0.72
CA PHE A 137 2.81 29.58 0.54
C PHE A 137 3.11 30.06 -0.88
N SER A 138 4.02 31.02 -1.00
CA SER A 138 4.60 31.44 -2.27
C SER A 138 5.66 30.44 -2.75
N PHE A 139 5.99 30.50 -4.03
CA PHE A 139 6.99 29.63 -4.65
C PHE A 139 8.40 29.95 -4.13
N GLU A 140 8.72 31.22 -3.87
CA GLU A 140 10.02 31.59 -3.31
C GLU A 140 10.19 31.06 -1.88
N GLU A 141 9.15 31.05 -1.04
CA GLU A 141 9.18 30.41 0.28
C GLU A 141 9.47 28.89 0.17
N MET A 142 8.79 28.20 -0.75
CA MET A 142 9.02 26.76 -0.96
C MET A 142 10.41 26.45 -1.52
N LYS A 143 10.90 27.32 -2.39
CA LYS A 143 12.25 27.27 -2.96
C LYS A 143 13.31 27.56 -1.89
N LEU A 144 13.10 28.50 -0.97
CA LEU A 144 13.99 28.75 0.17
C LEU A 144 13.98 27.58 1.15
N ALA A 145 12.80 27.09 1.54
CA ALA A 145 12.63 25.95 2.46
C ALA A 145 13.31 24.66 1.95
N THR A 146 13.35 24.45 0.63
CA THR A 146 14.02 23.32 -0.03
C THR A 146 15.46 23.62 -0.48
N LYS A 147 16.04 24.75 -0.07
CA LYS A 147 17.40 25.21 -0.43
C LYS A 147 17.65 25.19 -1.94
N HIS A 148 16.67 25.74 -2.67
CA HIS A 148 16.50 25.75 -4.12
C HIS A 148 16.29 24.35 -4.73
N PHE A 149 15.34 23.59 -4.19
CA PHE A 149 14.96 22.24 -4.65
C PHE A 149 16.16 21.28 -4.77
N ARG A 150 17.01 21.29 -3.73
CA ARG A 150 18.30 20.59 -3.76
C ARG A 150 18.15 19.07 -3.88
N PRO A 151 18.81 18.39 -4.84
CA PRO A 151 18.63 16.95 -5.07
C PRO A 151 18.97 16.06 -3.87
N ASP A 152 19.90 16.48 -3.00
CA ASP A 152 20.25 15.76 -1.76
C ASP A 152 19.16 15.81 -0.67
N LEU A 153 18.11 16.62 -0.87
CA LEU A 153 16.93 16.69 0.01
C LEU A 153 15.75 15.85 -0.52
N ILE A 154 15.87 15.13 -1.63
CA ILE A 154 14.79 14.31 -2.20
C ILE A 154 14.50 13.09 -1.30
N LEU A 155 13.25 13.01 -0.82
CA LEU A 155 12.72 11.91 0.00
C LEU A 155 12.13 10.77 -0.85
N GLY A 156 11.66 11.11 -2.06
CA GLY A 156 11.09 10.21 -3.05
C GLY A 156 10.67 10.95 -4.33
N GLU A 157 10.53 10.18 -5.41
CA GLU A 157 10.14 10.64 -6.75
C GLU A 157 9.21 9.59 -7.36
N GLY A 158 8.23 10.02 -8.17
CA GLY A 158 7.33 9.13 -8.89
C GLY A 158 6.41 9.87 -9.86
N GLY A 159 5.39 9.17 -10.38
CA GLY A 159 4.44 9.76 -11.35
C GLY A 159 3.71 11.01 -10.84
N PHE A 160 3.52 11.12 -9.52
CA PHE A 160 2.88 12.24 -8.84
C PHE A 160 3.82 13.43 -8.54
N GLY A 161 5.09 13.36 -8.96
CA GLY A 161 6.09 14.41 -8.78
C GLY A 161 7.25 14.04 -7.85
N VAL A 162 7.96 15.06 -7.36
CA VAL A 162 9.14 14.93 -6.49
C VAL A 162 8.83 15.46 -5.09
N VAL A 163 9.25 14.74 -4.05
CA VAL A 163 9.07 15.14 -2.65
C VAL A 163 10.41 15.50 -2.03
N TYR A 164 10.57 16.74 -1.59
CA TYR A 164 11.76 17.26 -0.92
C TYR A 164 11.53 17.37 0.59
N ARG A 165 12.57 17.18 1.41
CA ARG A 165 12.60 17.66 2.79
C ARG A 165 12.87 19.16 2.77
N GLY A 166 12.11 19.92 3.55
CA GLY A 166 12.34 21.34 3.77
C GLY A 166 12.24 21.72 5.24
N VAL A 167 12.63 22.95 5.54
CA VAL A 167 12.41 23.60 6.83
C VAL A 167 11.78 24.95 6.56
N ILE A 168 10.68 25.26 7.23
CA ILE A 168 10.09 26.60 7.25
C ILE A 168 10.52 27.23 8.57
N ASP A 169 11.29 28.30 8.51
CA ASP A 169 11.82 29.06 9.65
C ASP A 169 11.75 30.57 9.40
N GLU A 170 12.28 31.37 10.33
CA GLU A 170 12.27 32.84 10.29
C GLU A 170 12.88 33.42 8.99
N THR A 171 13.78 32.70 8.31
CA THR A 171 14.39 33.12 7.03
C THR A 171 13.52 32.81 5.82
N VAL A 172 12.57 31.88 5.96
CA VAL A 172 11.56 31.53 4.95
C VAL A 172 10.31 32.39 5.14
N ARG A 173 9.76 32.41 6.35
CA ARG A 173 8.55 33.15 6.73
C ARG A 173 8.71 33.72 8.14
N PRO A 174 9.02 35.02 8.28
CA PRO A 174 9.16 35.67 9.59
C PRO A 174 7.93 35.47 10.49
N GLY A 175 8.17 35.17 11.77
CA GLY A 175 7.14 34.86 12.76
C GLY A 175 6.49 33.47 12.62
N TYR A 176 6.85 32.67 11.61
CA TYR A 176 6.34 31.29 11.48
C TYR A 176 7.15 30.32 12.33
N LYS A 177 6.47 29.44 13.07
CA LYS A 177 7.14 28.46 13.93
C LYS A 177 8.04 27.54 13.11
N THR A 178 9.32 27.45 13.47
CA THR A 178 10.29 26.52 12.87
C THR A 178 9.73 25.10 12.78
N THR A 179 9.53 24.62 11.55
CA THR A 179 8.82 23.37 11.26
C THR A 179 9.52 22.61 10.13
N GLU A 180 9.85 21.33 10.36
CA GLU A 180 10.29 20.43 9.30
C GLU A 180 9.10 19.96 8.47
N VAL A 181 9.25 20.00 7.14
CA VAL A 181 8.17 19.73 6.18
C VAL A 181 8.60 18.78 5.08
N ALA A 182 7.64 18.08 4.50
CA ALA A 182 7.78 17.41 3.21
C ALA A 182 7.06 18.24 2.14
N ILE A 183 7.77 18.68 1.11
CA ILE A 183 7.23 19.52 0.04
C ILE A 183 7.16 18.67 -1.24
N LYS A 184 5.94 18.29 -1.64
CA LYS A 184 5.63 17.55 -2.89
C LYS A 184 5.42 18.57 -4.00
N GLN A 185 6.36 18.65 -4.94
CA GLN A 185 6.22 19.39 -6.19
C GLN A 185 5.59 18.46 -7.24
N LEU A 186 4.38 18.75 -7.70
CA LEU A 186 3.71 17.91 -8.69
C LEU A 186 4.27 18.17 -10.10
N ASN A 187 4.16 17.17 -10.98
CA ASN A 187 4.64 17.24 -12.35
C ASN A 187 3.78 18.21 -13.20
N PRO A 188 4.30 19.37 -13.66
CA PRO A 188 3.50 20.36 -14.40
C PRO A 188 3.04 19.85 -15.78
N ASN A 189 3.80 18.92 -16.38
CA ASN A 189 3.44 18.27 -17.64
C ASN A 189 2.36 17.18 -17.49
N GLY A 190 1.81 16.96 -16.29
CA GLY A 190 0.83 15.92 -16.01
C GLY A 190 -0.61 16.41 -16.11
N PHE A 191 -1.36 15.95 -17.12
CA PHE A 191 -2.83 16.17 -17.26
C PHE A 191 -3.68 15.73 -16.05
N GLN A 192 -3.09 15.04 -15.08
CA GLN A 192 -3.72 14.59 -13.83
C GLN A 192 -3.33 15.47 -12.62
N GLY A 193 -2.22 16.22 -12.69
CA GLY A 193 -1.59 16.89 -11.55
C GLY A 193 -2.45 17.98 -10.89
N ASP A 194 -3.07 18.87 -11.68
CA ASP A 194 -4.00 19.88 -11.13
C ASP A 194 -5.21 19.24 -10.42
N LYS A 195 -5.71 18.10 -10.92
CA LYS A 195 -6.85 17.38 -10.34
C LYS A 195 -6.46 16.65 -9.05
N GLU A 196 -5.30 16.00 -9.05
CA GLU A 196 -4.73 15.36 -7.87
C GLU A 196 -4.43 16.39 -6.78
N TRP A 197 -3.80 17.51 -7.13
CA TRP A 197 -3.55 18.64 -6.22
C TRP A 197 -4.85 19.18 -5.60
N LEU A 198 -5.87 19.46 -6.42
CA LEU A 198 -7.15 19.99 -5.94
C LEU A 198 -7.88 18.98 -5.04
N THR A 199 -7.76 17.68 -5.35
CA THR A 199 -8.30 16.57 -4.56
C THR A 199 -7.59 16.44 -3.21
N GLU A 200 -6.26 16.55 -3.17
CA GLU A 200 -5.48 16.54 -1.92
C GLU A 200 -5.77 17.78 -1.06
N VAL A 201 -5.85 18.98 -1.63
CA VAL A 201 -6.19 20.20 -0.86
C VAL A 201 -7.63 20.16 -0.35
N SER A 202 -8.59 19.69 -1.17
CA SER A 202 -9.99 19.54 -0.74
C SER A 202 -10.10 18.58 0.44
N TYR A 203 -9.55 17.37 0.35
CA TYR A 203 -9.68 16.39 1.43
C TYR A 203 -8.78 16.70 2.63
N LEU A 204 -7.46 16.88 2.46
CA LEU A 204 -6.54 17.09 3.59
C LEU A 204 -6.57 18.52 4.16
N GLY A 205 -7.16 19.49 3.45
CA GLY A 205 -7.43 20.83 4.00
C GLY A 205 -8.62 20.90 4.96
N GLN A 206 -9.46 19.86 4.97
CA GLN A 206 -10.68 19.75 5.80
C GLN A 206 -10.63 18.57 6.79
N LEU A 207 -9.97 17.46 6.43
CA LEU A 207 -9.85 16.27 7.26
C LEU A 207 -8.61 16.33 8.17
N SER A 208 -8.81 16.09 9.47
CA SER A 208 -7.75 16.01 10.46
C SER A 208 -7.97 14.79 11.35
N HIS A 209 -7.02 13.86 11.35
CA HIS A 209 -7.08 12.61 12.11
C HIS A 209 -5.65 12.09 12.39
N PRO A 210 -5.34 11.53 13.58
CA PRO A 210 -3.97 11.14 13.95
C PRO A 210 -3.26 10.18 12.98
N ASN A 211 -4.02 9.36 12.24
CA ASN A 211 -3.50 8.41 11.25
C ASN A 211 -3.64 8.87 9.79
N LEU A 212 -3.85 10.17 9.55
CA LEU A 212 -3.72 10.79 8.23
C LEU A 212 -2.57 11.81 8.25
N VAL A 213 -1.81 11.92 7.16
CA VAL A 213 -0.72 12.89 7.06
C VAL A 213 -1.31 14.29 6.96
N LYS A 214 -0.95 15.17 7.90
CA LYS A 214 -1.41 16.55 7.91
C LYS A 214 -0.83 17.32 6.72
N LEU A 215 -1.72 17.85 5.88
CA LEU A 215 -1.41 18.99 5.01
C LEU A 215 -1.27 20.24 5.90
N ILE A 216 -0.09 20.84 5.88
CA ILE A 216 0.21 22.12 6.54
C ILE A 216 -0.22 23.27 5.65
N GLY A 217 0.01 23.15 4.35
CA GLY A 217 -0.26 24.21 3.38
C GLY A 217 -0.04 23.78 1.93
N TYR A 218 -0.18 24.74 1.02
CA TYR A 218 0.06 24.54 -0.41
C TYR A 218 0.73 25.76 -1.04
N CYS A 219 1.38 25.55 -2.17
CA CYS A 219 1.75 26.61 -3.10
C CYS A 219 1.02 26.40 -4.42
N CYS A 220 0.46 27.49 -4.95
CA CYS A 220 -0.24 27.52 -6.22
C CYS A 220 -0.01 28.89 -6.86
N GLU A 221 1.10 29.04 -7.58
CA GLU A 221 1.50 30.26 -8.30
C GLU A 221 1.87 29.85 -9.73
N ASP A 222 1.35 30.56 -10.72
CA ASP A 222 1.51 30.27 -12.16
C ASP A 222 1.33 28.78 -12.51
N GLU A 223 2.39 28.11 -13.01
CA GLU A 223 2.41 26.67 -13.31
C GLU A 223 2.80 25.80 -12.10
N HIS A 224 3.26 26.40 -11.01
CA HIS A 224 3.74 25.69 -9.83
C HIS A 224 2.58 25.19 -8.98
N ARG A 225 2.60 23.88 -8.69
CA ARG A 225 1.72 23.19 -7.75
C ARG A 225 2.57 22.44 -6.74
N LEU A 226 2.52 22.88 -5.48
CA LEU A 226 3.18 22.19 -4.38
C LEU A 226 2.22 21.96 -3.22
N LEU A 227 2.47 20.88 -2.49
CA LEU A 227 1.77 20.51 -1.26
C LEU A 227 2.80 20.38 -0.13
N VAL A 228 2.48 20.97 1.02
CA VAL A 228 3.36 21.07 2.19
C VAL A 228 2.76 20.22 3.30
N TYR A 229 3.44 19.14 3.67
CA TYR A 229 2.98 18.21 4.71
C TYR A 229 3.95 18.20 5.90
N GLU A 230 3.49 17.66 7.02
CA GLU A 230 4.39 17.29 8.12
C GLU A 230 5.50 16.32 7.67
N TYR A 231 6.72 16.47 8.21
CA TYR A 231 7.83 15.59 7.85
C TYR A 231 7.76 14.22 8.56
N MET A 232 7.57 13.17 7.77
CA MET A 232 7.46 11.78 8.23
C MET A 232 8.84 11.11 8.32
N ALA A 233 9.53 11.34 9.44
CA ALA A 233 10.95 11.02 9.64
C ALA A 233 11.36 9.56 9.40
N SER A 234 10.47 8.58 9.63
CA SER A 234 10.77 7.16 9.39
C SER A 234 10.40 6.68 7.98
N ALA A 235 9.93 7.57 7.09
CA ALA A 235 9.53 7.30 5.71
C ALA A 235 8.42 6.22 5.58
N CYS A 236 8.25 5.62 4.39
CA CYS A 236 7.15 4.68 4.12
C CYS A 236 7.43 3.24 4.59
N LEU A 237 6.36 2.54 4.96
CA LEU A 237 6.36 1.13 5.37
C LEU A 237 7.03 0.21 4.35
N GLU A 238 6.87 0.47 3.05
CA GLU A 238 7.54 -0.28 1.97
C GLU A 238 9.08 -0.32 2.14
N LYS A 239 9.71 0.79 2.53
CA LYS A 239 11.17 0.87 2.74
C LYS A 239 11.60 -0.09 3.85
N HIS A 240 10.82 -0.21 4.93
CA HIS A 240 11.09 -1.13 6.06
C HIS A 240 10.79 -2.59 5.75
N LEU A 241 9.76 -2.88 4.95
CA LEU A 241 9.41 -4.26 4.60
C LEU A 241 10.36 -4.85 3.54
N PHE A 242 10.78 -4.08 2.52
CA PHE A 242 11.44 -4.65 1.33
C PHE A 242 12.85 -4.15 1.05
N ARG A 243 13.36 -3.12 1.76
CA ARG A 243 14.78 -2.73 1.68
C ARG A 243 15.50 -3.14 2.96
N ARG A 244 16.82 -3.28 2.89
CA ARG A 244 17.68 -3.47 4.08
C ARG A 244 17.86 -2.14 4.79
N MET A 245 16.81 -1.69 5.48
CA MET A 245 16.90 -0.64 6.51
C MET A 245 17.74 -1.17 7.70
N SER A 246 18.31 -0.27 8.49
CA SER A 246 19.16 -0.61 9.64
C SER A 246 18.42 -1.30 10.81
N SER A 247 17.09 -1.21 10.84
CA SER A 247 16.23 -1.93 11.78
C SER A 247 15.11 -2.65 11.04
N THR A 248 14.79 -3.87 11.47
CA THR A 248 13.63 -4.63 11.02
C THR A 248 12.42 -4.33 11.91
N LEU A 249 11.23 -4.29 11.33
CA LEU A 249 10.00 -4.13 12.11
C LEU A 249 9.70 -5.43 12.89
N THR A 250 9.72 -5.33 14.22
CA THR A 250 9.26 -6.37 15.16
C THR A 250 7.78 -6.67 14.96
N TRP A 251 7.30 -7.80 15.51
CA TRP A 251 5.89 -8.17 15.44
C TRP A 251 4.96 -7.06 15.94
N LEU A 252 5.16 -6.59 17.18
CA LEU A 252 4.30 -5.59 17.81
C LEU A 252 4.27 -4.26 17.02
N ARG A 253 5.41 -3.84 16.45
CA ARG A 253 5.47 -2.67 15.56
C ARG A 253 4.68 -2.87 14.26
N ARG A 254 4.71 -4.06 13.66
CA ARG A 254 3.86 -4.37 12.50
C ARG A 254 2.37 -4.30 12.85
N ILE A 255 1.97 -4.82 14.02
CA ILE A 255 0.58 -4.73 14.46
C ILE A 255 0.17 -3.27 14.74
N LYS A 256 1.00 -2.47 15.41
CA LYS A 256 0.75 -1.04 15.62
C LYS A 256 0.53 -0.29 14.31
N ILE A 257 1.40 -0.52 13.32
CA ILE A 257 1.33 0.13 12.00
C ILE A 257 0.08 -0.31 11.23
N ALA A 258 -0.28 -1.60 11.29
CA ALA A 258 -1.50 -2.12 10.66
C ALA A 258 -2.77 -1.53 11.31
N LEU A 259 -2.78 -1.43 12.64
CA LEU A 259 -3.85 -0.83 13.43
C LEU A 259 -4.01 0.66 13.14
N ASP A 260 -2.92 1.42 13.14
CA ASP A 260 -2.90 2.84 12.78
C ASP A 260 -3.46 3.07 11.36
N ALA A 261 -2.99 2.30 10.38
CA ALA A 261 -3.46 2.40 9.01
C ALA A 261 -4.94 1.96 8.86
N ALA A 262 -5.39 0.98 9.65
CA ALA A 262 -6.79 0.60 9.73
C ALA A 262 -7.67 1.71 10.32
N LYS A 263 -7.21 2.41 11.36
CA LYS A 263 -7.88 3.59 11.93
C LYS A 263 -7.97 4.74 10.92
N GLY A 264 -6.92 4.97 10.14
CA GLY A 264 -6.94 5.93 9.03
C GLY A 264 -8.05 5.65 8.01
N LEU A 265 -8.19 4.40 7.54
CA LEU A 265 -9.29 4.02 6.65
C LEU A 265 -10.66 4.02 7.34
N ALA A 266 -10.76 3.54 8.59
CA ALA A 266 -12.02 3.49 9.33
C ALA A 266 -12.61 4.89 9.54
N PHE A 267 -11.76 5.89 9.81
CA PHE A 267 -12.15 7.30 9.84
C PHE A 267 -12.74 7.75 8.50
N LEU A 268 -12.00 7.58 7.38
CA LEU A 268 -12.47 7.98 6.04
C LEU A 268 -13.77 7.28 5.62
N HIS A 269 -13.93 6.00 5.99
CA HIS A 269 -15.11 5.19 5.67
C HIS A 269 -16.32 5.53 6.54
N GLY A 270 -16.11 6.08 7.74
CA GLY A 270 -17.15 6.45 8.71
C GLY A 270 -17.65 7.90 8.61
N LEU A 271 -17.11 8.70 7.71
CA LEU A 271 -17.63 10.04 7.40
C LEU A 271 -19.04 9.96 6.79
N GLU A 272 -19.89 10.96 7.09
CA GLU A 272 -21.24 11.10 6.50
C GLU A 272 -21.17 11.10 4.96
N ARG A 273 -20.21 11.83 4.41
CA ARG A 273 -19.70 11.61 3.05
C ARG A 273 -18.47 10.71 3.12
N GLN A 274 -18.68 9.40 3.05
CA GLN A 274 -17.62 8.40 2.99
C GLN A 274 -16.58 8.78 1.92
N ILE A 275 -15.30 8.78 2.29
CA ILE A 275 -14.19 8.94 1.33
C ILE A 275 -13.55 7.59 1.07
N ILE A 276 -13.45 7.21 -0.21
CA ILE A 276 -12.80 5.99 -0.67
C ILE A 276 -11.37 6.37 -1.10
N TYR A 277 -10.37 5.75 -0.47
CA TYR A 277 -8.96 6.11 -0.58
C TYR A 277 -8.29 5.59 -1.85
N ARG A 278 -8.77 4.44 -2.37
CA ARG A 278 -8.55 3.87 -3.72
C ARG A 278 -7.13 3.39 -4.06
N ASP A 279 -6.08 3.91 -3.40
CA ASP A 279 -4.68 3.53 -3.67
C ASP A 279 -3.94 3.03 -2.42
N PHE A 280 -4.60 2.16 -1.64
CA PHE A 280 -4.07 1.61 -0.39
C PHE A 280 -2.94 0.60 -0.61
N LYS A 281 -1.72 0.99 -0.23
CA LYS A 281 -0.46 0.25 -0.47
C LYS A 281 0.63 0.62 0.53
N THR A 282 1.65 -0.22 0.68
CA THR A 282 2.75 -0.02 1.65
C THR A 282 3.62 1.22 1.39
N SER A 283 3.63 1.79 0.19
CA SER A 283 4.38 3.03 -0.10
C SER A 283 3.70 4.29 0.45
N ASN A 284 2.37 4.26 0.63
CA ASN A 284 1.56 5.43 1.03
C ASN A 284 1.16 5.40 2.51
N ILE A 285 1.72 4.44 3.26
CA ILE A 285 1.67 4.38 4.72
C ILE A 285 3.01 4.95 5.21
N LEU A 286 3.01 6.20 5.65
CA LEU A 286 4.19 6.90 6.15
C LEU A 286 4.30 6.76 7.68
N LEU A 287 5.53 6.76 8.19
CA LEU A 287 5.86 6.51 9.59
C LEU A 287 6.54 7.73 10.22
N ASP A 288 6.06 8.17 11.38
CA ASP A 288 6.69 9.26 12.16
C ASP A 288 7.96 8.78 12.88
N ALA A 289 8.62 9.66 13.64
CA ALA A 289 9.82 9.29 14.44
C ALA A 289 9.56 8.19 15.48
N ASN A 290 8.30 8.00 15.89
CA ASN A 290 7.86 7.00 16.87
C ASN A 290 7.26 5.74 16.22
N PHE A 291 7.32 5.63 14.89
CA PHE A 291 6.70 4.57 14.08
C PHE A 291 5.15 4.53 14.14
N ASN A 292 4.49 5.62 14.52
CA ASN A 292 3.05 5.76 14.27
C ASN A 292 2.79 5.89 12.76
N ALA A 293 1.78 5.20 12.26
CA ALA A 293 1.47 5.20 10.82
C ALA A 293 0.41 6.24 10.45
N LYS A 294 0.62 6.88 9.29
CA LYS A 294 -0.29 7.84 8.68
C LYS A 294 -0.45 7.59 7.19
N LEU A 295 -1.67 7.73 6.67
CA LEU A 295 -1.95 7.63 5.23
C LEU A 295 -1.63 8.96 4.53
N SER A 296 -0.89 8.91 3.41
CA SER A 296 -0.50 10.07 2.59
C SER A 296 -1.22 10.11 1.23
N ASP A 297 -0.83 11.04 0.34
CA ASP A 297 -1.00 10.91 -1.12
C ASP A 297 -2.45 10.67 -1.56
N PHE A 298 -3.31 11.66 -1.31
CA PHE A 298 -4.77 11.57 -1.47
C PHE A 298 -5.29 11.82 -2.89
N GLY A 299 -4.41 12.07 -3.87
CA GLY A 299 -4.80 12.59 -5.20
C GLY A 299 -5.72 11.68 -6.03
N LEU A 300 -5.81 10.39 -5.69
CA LEU A 300 -6.73 9.43 -6.33
C LEU A 300 -8.02 9.17 -5.55
N ALA A 301 -8.14 9.67 -4.31
CA ALA A 301 -9.29 9.45 -3.44
C ALA A 301 -10.58 10.04 -4.04
N LYS A 302 -11.74 9.57 -3.56
CA LYS A 302 -13.04 10.01 -4.10
C LYS A 302 -14.16 9.90 -3.06
N GLU A 303 -15.10 10.84 -3.08
CA GLU A 303 -16.39 10.69 -2.42
C GLU A 303 -17.08 9.39 -2.86
N GLY A 304 -17.65 8.69 -1.87
CA GLY A 304 -18.38 7.43 -2.04
C GLY A 304 -19.77 7.62 -2.62
N PRO A 305 -20.55 6.52 -2.74
CA PRO A 305 -21.89 6.59 -3.28
C PRO A 305 -22.83 7.36 -2.35
N MET A 306 -23.78 8.10 -2.92
CA MET A 306 -24.76 8.91 -2.17
C MET A 306 -26.19 8.49 -2.47
N GLY A 307 -27.08 8.59 -1.47
CA GLY A 307 -28.47 8.15 -1.59
C GLY A 307 -28.57 6.65 -1.87
N ASP A 308 -29.42 6.26 -2.81
CA ASP A 308 -29.65 4.86 -3.19
C ASP A 308 -28.52 4.24 -4.04
N GLN A 309 -27.43 4.97 -4.30
CA GLN A 309 -26.29 4.45 -5.06
C GLN A 309 -25.56 3.36 -4.25
N THR A 310 -25.19 2.27 -4.91
CA THR A 310 -24.49 1.14 -4.27
C THR A 310 -22.97 1.17 -4.44
N HIS A 311 -22.47 2.00 -5.36
CA HIS A 311 -21.08 2.08 -5.77
C HIS A 311 -20.84 3.38 -6.55
N VAL A 312 -19.58 3.77 -6.70
CA VAL A 312 -19.17 4.89 -7.56
C VAL A 312 -18.60 4.33 -8.86
N SER A 313 -19.35 4.45 -9.96
CA SER A 313 -18.82 4.11 -11.28
C SER A 313 -17.72 5.10 -11.69
N THR A 314 -16.52 4.61 -12.00
CA THR A 314 -15.36 5.46 -12.32
C THR A 314 -14.29 4.70 -13.12
N ARG A 315 -13.37 5.43 -13.78
CA ARG A 315 -12.20 4.80 -14.43
C ARG A 315 -11.36 4.02 -13.41
N VAL A 316 -10.86 2.85 -13.79
CA VAL A 316 -9.91 2.06 -12.97
C VAL A 316 -8.60 2.84 -12.85
N MET A 317 -8.21 3.15 -11.61
CA MET A 317 -6.98 3.84 -11.22
C MET A 317 -6.53 3.31 -9.85
N GLY A 318 -5.29 3.59 -9.46
CA GLY A 318 -4.64 3.01 -8.28
C GLY A 318 -3.65 1.90 -8.67
N THR A 319 -2.91 1.39 -7.69
CA THR A 319 -1.74 0.54 -7.93
C THR A 319 -2.13 -0.91 -8.22
N TYR A 320 -1.67 -1.41 -9.36
CA TYR A 320 -1.87 -2.80 -9.77
C TYR A 320 -1.32 -3.77 -8.72
N GLY A 321 -2.07 -4.83 -8.42
CA GLY A 321 -1.78 -5.76 -7.31
C GLY A 321 -2.49 -5.43 -5.99
N TYR A 322 -2.89 -4.17 -5.76
CA TYR A 322 -3.65 -3.75 -4.58
C TYR A 322 -5.13 -3.50 -4.89
N ALA A 323 -5.45 -3.12 -6.13
CA ALA A 323 -6.82 -2.87 -6.58
C ALA A 323 -7.70 -4.13 -6.50
N ALA A 324 -8.92 -3.97 -6.01
CA ALA A 324 -9.87 -5.05 -5.79
C ALA A 324 -10.41 -5.65 -7.12
N PRO A 325 -10.63 -6.97 -7.21
CA PRO A 325 -10.94 -7.66 -8.47
C PRO A 325 -12.26 -7.18 -9.10
N GLU A 326 -13.30 -6.91 -8.31
CA GLU A 326 -14.55 -6.36 -8.80
C GLU A 326 -14.36 -4.95 -9.40
N TYR A 327 -13.51 -4.14 -8.77
CA TYR A 327 -13.26 -2.76 -9.19
C TYR A 327 -12.46 -2.74 -10.50
N VAL A 328 -11.44 -3.61 -10.63
CA VAL A 328 -10.68 -3.78 -11.88
C VAL A 328 -11.57 -4.27 -13.02
N MET A 329 -12.51 -5.19 -12.74
CA MET A 329 -13.38 -5.78 -13.76
C MET A 329 -14.55 -4.88 -14.20
N THR A 330 -15.06 -4.00 -13.33
CA THR A 330 -16.31 -3.24 -13.56
C THR A 330 -16.17 -1.72 -13.50
N GLY A 331 -15.11 -1.19 -12.88
CA GLY A 331 -15.02 0.23 -12.52
C GLY A 331 -15.92 0.66 -11.35
N HIS A 332 -16.64 -0.26 -10.71
CA HIS A 332 -17.47 0.02 -9.54
C HIS A 332 -16.59 0.15 -8.28
N LEU A 333 -16.35 1.37 -7.83
CA LEU A 333 -15.55 1.68 -6.64
C LEU A 333 -16.42 1.73 -5.38
N THR A 334 -15.94 1.14 -4.28
CA THR A 334 -16.58 1.17 -2.95
C THR A 334 -15.52 1.21 -1.85
N ALA A 335 -15.86 1.59 -0.62
CA ALA A 335 -14.96 1.40 0.53
C ALA A 335 -14.51 -0.05 0.73
N ARG A 336 -15.29 -1.04 0.27
CA ARG A 336 -14.90 -2.47 0.31
C ARG A 336 -13.75 -2.77 -0.65
N SER A 337 -13.48 -1.92 -1.63
CA SER A 337 -12.30 -2.02 -2.50
C SER A 337 -11.02 -1.60 -1.77
N ASP A 338 -11.08 -0.59 -0.88
CA ASP A 338 -9.96 -0.26 0.03
C ASP A 338 -9.68 -1.38 1.03
N VAL A 339 -10.73 -2.02 1.58
CA VAL A 339 -10.59 -3.17 2.48
C VAL A 339 -9.79 -4.32 1.83
N TYR A 340 -9.94 -4.51 0.52
CA TYR A 340 -9.14 -5.50 -0.21
C TYR A 340 -7.66 -5.09 -0.26
N GLY A 341 -7.35 -3.84 -0.61
CA GLY A 341 -5.98 -3.30 -0.57
C GLY A 341 -5.34 -3.38 0.81
N PHE A 342 -6.12 -3.12 1.87
CA PHE A 342 -5.71 -3.35 3.26
C PHE A 342 -5.36 -4.82 3.53
N GLY A 343 -6.15 -5.76 3.01
CA GLY A 343 -5.85 -7.19 3.03
C GLY A 343 -4.53 -7.54 2.31
N VAL A 344 -4.20 -6.86 1.20
CA VAL A 344 -2.90 -7.04 0.50
C VAL A 344 -1.75 -6.55 1.38
N VAL A 345 -1.88 -5.38 2.00
CA VAL A 345 -0.88 -4.83 2.92
C VAL A 345 -0.66 -5.74 4.14
N LEU A 346 -1.72 -6.34 4.71
CA LEU A 346 -1.56 -7.35 5.77
C LEU A 346 -0.72 -8.56 5.32
N LEU A 347 -0.83 -9.01 4.07
CA LEU A 347 0.04 -10.06 3.54
C LEU A 347 1.48 -9.58 3.36
N GLU A 348 1.70 -8.37 2.85
CA GLU A 348 3.03 -7.79 2.76
C GLU A 348 3.72 -7.72 4.13
N MET A 349 2.96 -7.41 5.19
CA MET A 349 3.43 -7.35 6.58
C MET A 349 3.64 -8.73 7.23
N LEU A 350 2.81 -9.73 6.94
CA LEU A 350 2.96 -11.10 7.44
C LEU A 350 4.08 -11.88 6.75
N ILE A 351 4.23 -11.70 5.44
CA ILE A 351 5.04 -12.55 4.55
C ILE A 351 6.36 -11.87 4.16
N GLY A 352 6.49 -10.55 4.32
CA GLY A 352 7.72 -9.80 4.02
C GLY A 352 8.07 -9.74 2.53
N ARG A 353 7.11 -10.07 1.66
CA ARG A 353 7.22 -10.12 0.19
C ARG A 353 6.32 -9.06 -0.43
N ARG A 354 6.77 -8.46 -1.54
CA ARG A 354 5.97 -7.54 -2.38
C ARG A 354 4.71 -8.21 -2.94
N ALA A 355 3.62 -7.45 -3.02
CA ALA A 355 2.33 -7.84 -3.59
C ALA A 355 2.43 -8.36 -5.03
N LEU A 356 3.25 -7.70 -5.86
CA LEU A 356 3.61 -8.15 -7.21
C LEU A 356 5.12 -8.20 -7.38
N ASP A 357 5.61 -9.27 -8.02
CA ASP A 357 7.04 -9.51 -8.19
C ASP A 357 7.34 -10.50 -9.33
N LYS A 358 7.77 -9.98 -10.47
CA LYS A 358 8.09 -10.77 -11.68
C LYS A 358 9.43 -11.51 -11.62
N SER A 359 10.16 -11.44 -10.49
CA SER A 359 11.41 -12.20 -10.29
C SER A 359 11.19 -13.59 -9.67
N ARG A 360 9.98 -13.86 -9.18
CA ARG A 360 9.58 -15.13 -8.56
C ARG A 360 9.10 -16.14 -9.62
N PRO A 361 8.93 -17.43 -9.29
CA PRO A 361 8.21 -18.36 -10.17
C PRO A 361 6.79 -17.85 -10.48
N SER A 362 6.27 -18.12 -11.68
CA SER A 362 5.03 -17.49 -12.19
C SER A 362 3.82 -17.60 -11.25
N ARG A 363 3.70 -18.72 -10.52
CA ARG A 363 2.64 -18.98 -9.52
C ARG A 363 2.73 -18.11 -8.25
N GLU A 364 3.85 -17.42 -8.04
CA GLU A 364 4.16 -16.57 -6.86
C GLU A 364 4.32 -15.10 -7.25
N HIS A 365 4.12 -14.76 -8.54
CA HIS A 365 4.12 -13.38 -9.03
C HIS A 365 3.10 -12.50 -8.29
N ASN A 366 1.89 -13.03 -8.05
CA ASN A 366 0.85 -12.39 -7.27
C ASN A 366 0.81 -12.98 -5.85
N LEU A 367 1.10 -12.15 -4.85
CA LEU A 367 1.11 -12.53 -3.44
C LEU A 367 -0.26 -13.00 -2.94
N VAL A 368 -1.36 -12.41 -3.43
CA VAL A 368 -2.71 -12.76 -3.01
C VAL A 368 -3.09 -14.15 -3.51
N GLU A 369 -2.91 -14.40 -4.80
CA GLU A 369 -3.21 -15.69 -5.42
C GLU A 369 -2.43 -16.84 -4.77
N TRP A 370 -1.14 -16.60 -4.46
CA TRP A 370 -0.26 -17.57 -3.84
C TRP A 370 -0.53 -17.78 -2.34
N CYS A 371 -0.65 -16.71 -1.54
CA CYS A 371 -0.77 -16.82 -0.08
C CYS A 371 -2.19 -17.12 0.39
N ARG A 372 -3.24 -16.61 -0.27
CA ARG A 372 -4.63 -16.69 0.25
C ARG A 372 -5.10 -18.11 0.56
N PRO A 373 -4.77 -19.17 -0.23
CA PRO A 373 -5.12 -20.57 0.10
C PRO A 373 -4.36 -21.15 1.30
N LEU A 374 -3.34 -20.46 1.81
CA LEU A 374 -2.43 -20.94 2.87
C LEU A 374 -2.79 -20.35 4.26
N LEU A 375 -3.42 -19.17 4.31
CA LEU A 375 -3.72 -18.41 5.53
C LEU A 375 -4.54 -19.20 6.56
N ASN A 376 -5.52 -19.97 6.10
CA ASN A 376 -6.42 -20.73 6.98
C ASN A 376 -5.81 -22.05 7.49
N ASN A 377 -4.53 -22.33 7.20
CA ASN A 377 -3.84 -23.53 7.65
C ASN A 377 -2.56 -23.16 8.40
N ASN A 378 -2.62 -23.18 9.74
CA ASN A 378 -1.53 -22.83 10.66
C ASN A 378 -0.17 -23.45 10.25
N LYS A 379 -0.12 -24.76 9.96
CA LYS A 379 1.12 -25.45 9.56
C LYS A 379 1.68 -25.01 8.19
N LYS A 380 0.85 -24.49 7.29
CA LYS A 380 1.30 -23.89 6.01
C LYS A 380 1.71 -22.42 6.21
N LEU A 381 0.92 -21.66 6.97
CA LEU A 381 1.17 -20.25 7.26
C LEU A 381 2.51 -20.03 7.98
N LEU A 382 2.80 -20.80 9.03
CA LEU A 382 4.08 -20.75 9.76
C LEU A 382 5.33 -20.99 8.87
N ARG A 383 5.18 -21.62 7.69
CA ARG A 383 6.26 -21.86 6.73
C ARG A 383 6.48 -20.73 5.72
N ILE A 384 5.58 -19.75 5.67
CA ILE A 384 5.64 -18.63 4.72
C ILE A 384 5.73 -17.26 5.39
N LEU A 385 5.63 -17.18 6.73
CA LEU A 385 5.84 -15.93 7.46
C LEU A 385 7.24 -15.35 7.22
N ASP A 386 7.34 -14.03 7.31
CA ASP A 386 8.61 -13.32 7.26
C ASP A 386 9.52 -13.75 8.41
N ALA A 387 10.65 -14.40 8.08
CA ALA A 387 11.63 -14.86 9.05
C ALA A 387 12.15 -13.74 9.97
N ARG A 388 12.10 -12.47 9.54
CA ARG A 388 12.52 -11.30 10.33
C ARG A 388 11.55 -10.94 11.48
N ILE A 389 10.42 -11.65 11.60
CA ILE A 389 9.52 -11.57 12.76
C ILE A 389 9.99 -12.52 13.88
N ASP A 390 10.86 -13.50 13.56
CA ASP A 390 11.66 -14.30 14.50
C ASP A 390 10.94 -14.78 15.77
N GLY A 391 9.77 -15.42 15.60
CA GLY A 391 8.98 -15.99 16.70
C GLY A 391 8.38 -14.97 17.68
N GLN A 392 8.47 -13.66 17.43
CA GLN A 392 8.02 -12.58 18.31
C GLN A 392 6.48 -12.45 18.42
N TYR A 393 5.70 -13.51 18.21
CA TYR A 393 4.24 -13.51 18.13
C TYR A 393 3.62 -14.70 18.87
N SER A 394 2.46 -14.52 19.50
CA SER A 394 1.64 -15.69 19.83
C SER A 394 0.98 -16.26 18.57
N VAL A 395 0.86 -17.58 18.49
CA VAL A 395 0.14 -18.26 17.39
C VAL A 395 -1.32 -17.81 17.33
N LYS A 396 -1.93 -17.45 18.46
CA LYS A 396 -3.30 -16.89 18.56
C LYS A 396 -3.39 -15.55 17.82
N ALA A 397 -2.51 -14.59 18.14
CA ALA A 397 -2.45 -13.28 17.48
C ALA A 397 -2.18 -13.41 15.97
N MET A 398 -1.19 -14.21 15.59
CA MET A 398 -0.82 -14.42 14.20
C MET A 398 -1.98 -15.02 13.38
N MET A 399 -2.71 -16.01 13.94
CA MET A 399 -3.91 -16.55 13.29
C MET A 399 -5.08 -15.56 13.23
N LYS A 400 -5.29 -14.69 14.24
CA LYS A 400 -6.29 -13.60 14.16
C LYS A 400 -6.00 -12.67 12.97
N VAL A 401 -4.75 -12.21 12.84
CA VAL A 401 -4.33 -11.27 11.77
C VAL A 401 -4.42 -11.92 10.38
N ALA A 402 -4.01 -13.19 10.24
CA ALA A 402 -4.12 -13.90 8.98
C ALA A 402 -5.58 -14.21 8.58
N SER A 403 -6.46 -14.47 9.56
CA SER A 403 -7.90 -14.61 9.33
C SER A 403 -8.51 -13.29 8.85
N LEU A 404 -8.16 -12.16 9.47
CA LEU A 404 -8.57 -10.83 9.02
C LEU A 404 -8.11 -10.57 7.56
N GLY A 405 -6.85 -10.85 7.24
CA GLY A 405 -6.34 -10.76 5.87
C GLY A 405 -7.11 -11.64 4.87
N TYR A 406 -7.45 -12.88 5.25
CA TYR A 406 -8.24 -13.79 4.41
C TYR A 406 -9.65 -13.25 4.11
N GLN A 407 -10.30 -12.62 5.10
CA GLN A 407 -11.62 -12.01 4.97
C GLN A 407 -11.57 -10.73 4.12
N CYS A 408 -10.62 -9.83 4.40
CA CYS A 408 -10.36 -8.63 3.59
C CYS A 408 -10.13 -8.96 2.11
N LEU A 409 -9.41 -10.04 1.83
CA LEU A 409 -9.15 -10.55 0.48
C LEU A 409 -10.30 -11.40 -0.10
N SER A 410 -11.53 -11.30 0.43
CA SER A 410 -12.70 -11.96 -0.17
C SER A 410 -12.95 -11.47 -1.60
N GLN A 411 -13.20 -12.41 -2.53
CA GLN A 411 -13.62 -12.11 -3.90
C GLN A 411 -15.00 -11.46 -3.96
N ASN A 412 -15.91 -11.81 -3.03
CA ASN A 412 -17.17 -11.13 -2.83
C ASN A 412 -16.96 -9.91 -1.89
N PRO A 413 -17.21 -8.66 -2.32
CA PRO A 413 -17.03 -7.46 -1.50
C PRO A 413 -17.90 -7.46 -0.23
N LYS A 414 -19.09 -8.08 -0.28
CA LYS A 414 -19.99 -8.22 0.88
C LYS A 414 -19.45 -9.17 1.96
N GLY A 415 -18.48 -10.04 1.60
CA GLY A 415 -17.80 -10.96 2.52
C GLY A 415 -16.53 -10.38 3.17
N ARG A 416 -16.20 -9.10 2.89
CA ARG A 416 -15.12 -8.37 3.57
C ARG A 416 -15.65 -7.75 4.88
N PRO A 417 -14.84 -7.54 5.92
CA PRO A 417 -15.24 -6.77 7.09
C PRO A 417 -15.35 -5.27 6.76
N PRO A 418 -16.08 -4.46 7.54
CA PRO A 418 -15.89 -3.01 7.56
C PRO A 418 -14.57 -2.66 8.27
N MET A 419 -14.00 -1.48 8.00
CA MET A 419 -12.72 -1.12 8.61
C MET A 419 -12.78 -0.88 10.12
N SER A 420 -13.96 -0.58 10.69
CA SER A 420 -14.17 -0.58 12.15
C SER A 420 -13.89 -1.97 12.77
N GLN A 421 -14.46 -3.02 12.19
CA GLN A 421 -14.22 -4.41 12.65
C GLN A 421 -12.75 -4.83 12.44
N ALA A 422 -12.09 -4.32 11.40
CA ALA A 422 -10.65 -4.54 11.21
C ALA A 422 -9.82 -3.85 12.30
N VAL A 423 -10.22 -2.67 12.76
CA VAL A 423 -9.63 -1.99 13.92
C VAL A 423 -9.87 -2.80 15.20
N GLU A 424 -11.10 -3.16 15.53
CA GLU A 424 -11.46 -3.96 16.72
C GLU A 424 -10.60 -5.24 16.87
N VAL A 425 -10.43 -5.98 15.76
CA VAL A 425 -9.60 -7.20 15.73
C VAL A 425 -8.11 -6.88 15.97
N LEU A 426 -7.61 -5.76 15.43
CA LEU A 426 -6.20 -5.38 15.57
C LEU A 426 -5.88 -4.73 16.92
N GLU A 427 -6.83 -4.02 17.56
CA GLU A 427 -6.70 -3.56 18.94
C GLU A 427 -6.60 -4.75 19.90
N SER A 428 -7.52 -5.72 19.78
CA SER A 428 -7.47 -6.97 20.56
C SER A 428 -6.17 -7.77 20.36
N VAL A 429 -5.56 -7.73 19.17
CA VAL A 429 -4.24 -8.35 18.93
C VAL A 429 -3.11 -7.53 19.54
N TYR A 430 -3.16 -6.21 19.40
CA TYR A 430 -2.13 -5.30 19.90
C TYR A 430 -2.02 -5.35 21.43
N GLU A 431 -3.15 -5.32 22.15
CA GLU A 431 -3.20 -5.40 23.61
C GLU A 431 -2.73 -6.76 24.15
N GLU A 432 -3.16 -7.88 23.52
CA GLU A 432 -2.69 -9.23 23.86
C GLU A 432 -1.16 -9.36 23.72
N GLU A 433 -0.59 -8.81 22.64
CA GLU A 433 0.84 -8.93 22.35
C GLU A 433 1.70 -7.92 23.14
N GLN A 434 1.22 -6.69 23.36
CA GLN A 434 1.89 -5.70 24.22
C GLN A 434 2.01 -6.21 25.67
N THR A 435 0.94 -6.83 26.18
CA THR A 435 0.94 -7.46 27.50
C THR A 435 1.96 -8.61 27.57
N ARG A 436 2.03 -9.44 26.52
CA ARG A 436 2.99 -10.55 26.42
C ARG A 436 4.44 -10.07 26.36
N GLU A 437 4.75 -9.05 25.57
CA GLU A 437 6.11 -8.49 25.43
C GLU A 437 6.59 -7.83 26.74
N THR A 438 5.69 -7.15 27.44
CA THR A 438 5.92 -6.59 28.78
C THR A 438 6.21 -7.69 29.82
N ALA A 439 5.41 -8.76 29.83
CA ALA A 439 5.60 -9.87 30.77
C ALA A 439 6.95 -10.60 30.57
N LEU A 440 7.35 -10.81 29.31
CA LEU A 440 8.64 -11.44 28.98
C LEU A 440 9.83 -10.54 29.37
N SER A 441 9.71 -9.23 29.19
CA SER A 441 10.74 -8.28 29.60
C SER A 441 10.96 -8.28 31.12
N SER A 442 9.88 -8.35 31.90
CA SER A 442 9.96 -8.42 33.36
C SER A 442 10.61 -9.72 33.88
N GLN A 443 10.43 -10.85 33.20
CA GLN A 443 11.03 -12.12 33.63
C GLN A 443 12.55 -12.18 33.43
N ASN A 444 13.08 -11.49 32.42
CA ASN A 444 14.54 -11.42 32.18
C ASN A 444 15.31 -10.58 33.23
N GLY A 445 14.61 -9.86 34.13
CA GLY A 445 15.23 -9.13 35.23
C GLY A 445 15.54 -9.97 36.49
N GLY A 446 15.14 -11.25 36.53
CA GLY A 446 15.05 -12.04 37.77
C GLY A 446 15.69 -13.42 37.74
N VAL A 447 16.96 -13.53 37.35
CA VAL A 447 17.73 -14.79 37.50
C VAL A 447 18.40 -14.84 38.89
N THR A 448 17.61 -15.11 39.92
CA THR A 448 18.16 -15.57 41.21
C THR A 448 18.68 -17.00 41.05
N LEU A 449 19.98 -17.22 41.28
CA LEU A 449 20.47 -18.58 41.48
C LEU A 449 19.85 -19.15 42.75
N TYR A 450 19.03 -20.18 42.61
CA TYR A 450 18.69 -21.08 43.71
C TYR A 450 19.92 -21.92 44.05
N GLU A 451 20.68 -21.50 45.05
CA GLU A 451 21.71 -22.35 45.64
C GLU A 451 21.02 -23.50 46.39
N ALA A 452 21.21 -24.73 45.90
CA ALA A 452 20.52 -25.89 46.42
C ALA A 452 20.99 -26.23 47.86
N PRO A 453 20.09 -26.39 48.85
CA PRO A 453 20.45 -26.82 50.18
C PRO A 453 21.16 -28.19 50.14
N LYS A 454 22.38 -28.27 50.68
CA LYS A 454 23.14 -29.52 50.74
C LYS A 454 22.48 -30.47 51.75
N GLU A 455 21.93 -31.57 51.25
CA GLU A 455 21.40 -32.65 52.10
C GLU A 455 22.50 -33.21 53.00
N LYS A 456 22.17 -33.42 54.28
CA LYS A 456 23.07 -34.06 55.24
C LYS A 456 22.85 -35.57 55.19
N LEU A 457 23.81 -36.30 54.64
CA LEU A 457 23.86 -37.76 54.71
C LEU A 457 24.02 -38.21 56.17
N ASN A 458 22.92 -38.62 56.80
CA ASN A 458 22.98 -39.41 58.03
C ASN A 458 23.41 -40.84 57.70
N VAL A 459 24.54 -41.27 58.25
CA VAL A 459 25.01 -42.67 58.19
C VAL A 459 24.99 -43.23 59.61
N ASP A 460 24.19 -44.28 59.82
CA ASP A 460 24.02 -44.98 61.11
C ASP A 460 25.25 -45.88 61.40
N PRO A 461 26.03 -45.62 62.48
CA PRO A 461 27.28 -46.31 62.73
C PRO A 461 27.09 -47.63 63.48
N ARG A 462 26.80 -48.71 62.74
CA ARG A 462 26.92 -50.07 63.29
C ARG A 462 28.39 -50.47 63.49
N VAL A 463 28.81 -50.40 64.75
CA VAL A 463 29.71 -51.33 65.45
C VAL A 463 30.43 -52.36 64.55
N GLU A 464 31.75 -52.22 64.35
CA GLU A 464 32.72 -52.86 65.25
C GLU A 464 34.14 -52.23 65.16
N LYS A 465 35.16 -52.85 65.74
CA LYS A 465 36.51 -52.30 65.99
C LYS A 465 37.58 -52.97 65.12
N LYS A 466 38.78 -52.35 65.12
CA LYS A 466 40.08 -52.77 64.52
C LYS A 466 40.24 -52.34 63.05
N THR A 467 41.43 -51.96 62.55
CA THR A 467 42.78 -52.00 63.17
C THR A 467 43.66 -50.81 62.74
N LEU A 468 44.81 -50.66 63.42
CA LEU A 468 45.84 -49.65 63.17
C LEU A 468 46.40 -49.61 61.74
N ALA A 469 46.67 -48.38 61.28
CA ALA A 469 47.91 -47.82 60.70
C ALA A 469 48.83 -48.64 59.76
N LYS A 470 49.65 -47.87 59.02
CA LYS A 470 50.58 -48.22 57.91
C LYS A 470 49.94 -48.11 56.52
N ASN A 471 50.57 -47.50 55.51
CA ASN A 471 51.83 -46.73 55.46
C ASN A 471 51.70 -45.66 54.35
N GLU A 472 52.39 -44.53 54.51
CA GLU A 472 52.88 -43.74 53.36
C GLU A 472 54.32 -44.18 53.00
N GLU A 473 54.85 -43.59 51.93
CA GLU A 473 56.17 -43.81 51.32
C GLU A 473 56.34 -45.07 50.45
N GLU A 474 56.24 -44.86 49.14
CA GLU A 474 57.44 -45.06 48.30
C GLU A 474 57.51 -43.97 47.22
N ARG A 475 58.73 -43.50 46.91
CA ARG A 475 59.05 -42.53 45.86
C ARG A 475 60.15 -43.11 44.97
N VAL A 476 60.41 -42.44 43.84
CA VAL A 476 61.39 -42.82 42.79
C VAL A 476 60.85 -43.93 41.86
N GLY A 477 60.94 -43.82 40.53
CA GLY A 477 61.35 -42.67 39.72
C GLY A 477 61.80 -43.05 38.31
N VAL A 478 62.51 -42.11 37.67
CA VAL A 478 63.22 -42.26 36.37
C VAL A 478 62.32 -42.28 35.13
N GLN A 479 62.94 -41.93 33.99
CA GLN A 479 62.32 -41.58 32.70
C GLN A 479 62.60 -42.65 31.63
N HIS A 480 62.06 -42.38 30.44
CA HIS A 480 62.70 -42.57 29.12
C HIS A 480 62.39 -43.81 28.26
N GLU A 481 62.29 -43.48 26.96
CA GLU A 481 62.52 -44.30 25.76
C GLU A 481 61.59 -45.47 25.33
N ARG A 482 61.02 -45.22 24.13
CA ARG A 482 61.01 -46.09 22.93
C ARG A 482 59.91 -47.13 22.70
N ARG A 483 59.31 -46.95 21.50
CA ARG A 483 58.86 -48.00 20.54
C ARG A 483 57.58 -48.75 20.98
N ARG A 484 56.84 -49.42 20.09
CA ARG A 484 57.11 -49.78 18.67
C ARG A 484 55.83 -49.78 17.81
N ARG A 485 56.04 -49.79 16.49
CA ARG A 485 55.00 -49.95 15.45
C ARG A 485 54.08 -51.16 15.68
N ARG A 486 52.87 -51.11 15.11
CA ARG A 486 52.38 -52.21 14.26
C ARG A 486 52.11 -51.66 12.86
N GLU A 487 52.41 -52.49 11.86
CA GLU A 487 52.31 -52.18 10.44
C GLU A 487 51.13 -52.94 9.81
N GLY A 488 50.47 -52.29 8.86
CA GLY A 488 50.11 -52.90 7.58
C GLY A 488 48.78 -53.66 7.49
N ARG A 489 48.25 -53.87 6.27
CA ARG A 489 48.76 -53.42 4.95
C ARG A 489 47.66 -53.50 3.87
N ALA A 490 47.63 -52.52 2.97
CA ALA A 490 47.24 -52.65 1.54
C ALA A 490 45.78 -53.03 1.16
N MET A 491 45.27 -52.71 -0.04
CA MET A 491 45.66 -51.76 -1.13
C MET A 491 44.50 -51.63 -2.13
N SER A 492 44.15 -50.42 -2.60
CA SER A 492 43.68 -50.17 -3.99
C SER A 492 43.53 -48.66 -4.27
N GLU A 493 44.53 -48.10 -4.93
CA GLU A 493 44.54 -46.80 -5.64
C GLU A 493 44.20 -47.03 -7.14
N PRO A 494 44.17 -46.01 -8.02
CA PRO A 494 44.05 -44.56 -7.81
C PRO A 494 42.72 -44.08 -8.48
N GLN A 495 42.47 -42.99 -9.22
CA GLN A 495 43.12 -41.73 -9.68
C GLN A 495 41.95 -40.77 -10.10
N ASN A 496 42.04 -39.57 -10.70
CA ASN A 496 43.12 -38.78 -11.29
C ASN A 496 42.79 -37.27 -11.25
N ASP A 497 43.78 -36.42 -11.53
CA ASP A 497 43.67 -34.95 -11.55
C ASP A 497 43.71 -34.39 -12.99
N PHE A 498 43.09 -33.20 -13.21
CA PHE A 498 43.80 -31.96 -13.55
C PHE A 498 42.84 -30.78 -13.80
N PHE A 499 43.14 -29.58 -13.26
CA PHE A 499 43.61 -28.46 -14.08
C PHE A 499 44.08 -27.25 -13.24
N GLY A 500 45.31 -26.79 -13.51
CA GLY A 500 45.88 -25.55 -12.97
C GLY A 500 45.90 -24.40 -14.01
N ARG A 501 46.03 -23.16 -13.55
CA ARG A 501 46.03 -21.94 -14.39
C ARG A 501 47.38 -21.70 -15.10
N SER A 502 47.37 -21.12 -16.30
CA SER A 502 48.32 -20.03 -16.64
C SER A 502 47.82 -19.11 -17.79
N LEU A 503 48.56 -18.01 -17.96
CA LEU A 503 48.27 -16.72 -18.62
C LEU A 503 48.25 -16.70 -20.17
N SER A 504 47.63 -15.68 -20.77
CA SER A 504 48.04 -15.10 -22.08
C SER A 504 47.60 -13.61 -22.23
N ARG A 505 47.95 -12.93 -23.34
CA ARG A 505 47.95 -11.45 -23.52
C ARG A 505 47.31 -10.93 -24.84
N ARG A 506 46.71 -9.72 -24.75
CA ARG A 506 46.64 -8.58 -25.73
C ARG A 506 46.11 -8.77 -27.18
N SER A 507 45.04 -8.02 -27.50
CA SER A 507 44.92 -7.02 -28.62
C SER A 507 43.50 -6.40 -28.61
N HIS A 508 43.28 -5.10 -28.35
CA HIS A 508 43.33 -3.93 -29.27
C HIS A 508 42.16 -3.77 -30.29
N SER A 509 41.10 -3.05 -29.84
CA SER A 509 40.40 -1.91 -30.49
C SER A 509 39.72 -2.05 -31.88
N PRO A 510 38.78 -1.15 -32.28
CA PRO A 510 38.31 0.08 -31.62
C PRO A 510 36.76 0.22 -31.41
N GLU A 511 36.42 1.26 -30.64
CA GLU A 511 35.22 2.13 -30.65
C GLU A 511 33.86 1.69 -31.25
N LEU A 512 32.79 1.96 -30.48
CA LEU A 512 31.69 2.79 -30.96
C LEU A 512 31.03 3.56 -29.80
N ARG A 513 30.85 4.87 -29.96
CA ARG A 513 30.21 5.78 -29.00
C ARG A 513 28.74 6.00 -29.33
N THR A 514 27.95 6.34 -28.30
CA THR A 514 26.69 7.13 -28.37
C THR A 514 25.64 6.74 -29.41
N HIS A 515 24.46 6.30 -28.95
CA HIS A 515 23.23 7.12 -28.97
C HIS A 515 22.13 6.42 -28.16
N ASN A 516 21.53 7.14 -27.20
CA ASN A 516 20.30 6.70 -26.55
C ASN A 516 19.37 7.93 -26.45
N ARG A 517 18.54 8.11 -27.48
CA ARG A 517 17.62 9.25 -27.67
C ARG A 517 16.37 8.78 -28.40
N SER A 518 15.23 9.33 -27.97
CA SER A 518 13.91 9.27 -28.58
C SER A 518 13.28 7.89 -28.85
N PHE A 519 12.26 7.58 -28.05
CA PHE A 519 11.03 6.97 -28.57
C PHE A 519 9.87 7.96 -28.37
N ARG A 520 10.00 9.12 -29.02
CA ARG A 520 8.87 9.97 -29.43
C ARG A 520 8.62 9.76 -30.93
N ASP A 521 7.48 10.25 -31.39
CA ASP A 521 7.07 10.36 -32.80
C ASP A 521 6.67 9.05 -33.49
N GLN A 522 5.46 8.55 -33.19
CA GLN A 522 4.73 7.68 -34.11
C GLN A 522 3.19 7.77 -34.04
N ILE A 523 2.64 8.99 -33.93
CA ILE A 523 1.27 9.31 -34.41
C ILE A 523 1.32 10.65 -35.16
N SER A 524 1.27 10.60 -36.50
CA SER A 524 0.98 11.75 -37.35
C SER A 524 0.55 11.26 -38.73
N LYS A 525 -0.75 10.99 -38.88
CA LYS A 525 -1.53 10.89 -40.12
C LYS A 525 -3.01 10.78 -39.78
#